data_AF-A0A662CPR5-F1
#
_entry.id   AF-A0A662CPR5-F1
#
_cell.length_a   1.000
_cell.length_b   1.000
_cell.length_c   1.000
_cell.angle_alpha   90.00
_cell.angle_beta   90.00
_cell.angle_gamma   90.00
#
_symmetry.space_group_name_H-M   'P 1'
#
loop_
_entity.id
_entity.type
_entity.pdbx_description
1 polymer ?
#
loop_
_entity_poly.entity_id
_entity_poly.type
_entity_poly.pdbx_seq_one_letter_code
_entity_poly.pdbx_strand_id
1 'polypeptide(L)'
;MLFSESSEIQLGEQTDREIRNQFGVYDDSALNDYLNQIGQRLVPHTHRPHLQYHFAILDTPLINAFAVPGGYIYVTRGLLAALNSEGELALVLGHELGHVNARHSVKKLSRLFLVQIGLALGNALSETVAKISGLASVGIQLLFLKYSRDDEREADRLAVLYSRRAGYNPASLINFFATLQKLGDLSGGHQLPGFLSTHPLTSERIRNTRSLLQSEDSRLKVARPTYLRRLNQLIFDQDPRQGFVEGQTFYHPRLGFQLNFPRGWKSTHQPSRLTLISSDKRAVLLVEGEPSNEPLGDYAEKKAAQWERGEILSRGQETINHFQAFQQT
;
A
#
# COMPACT_ATOMS: atom_id res chain seq x y z
N MET A 1 21.84 -15.20 1.89
CA MET A 1 20.64 -14.35 2.15
C MET A 1 20.91 -13.65 3.47
N LEU A 2 20.77 -12.31 3.54
CA LEU A 2 21.26 -11.55 4.70
C LEU A 2 20.26 -11.47 5.88
N PHE A 3 18.97 -11.65 5.61
CA PHE A 3 17.93 -11.54 6.63
C PHE A 3 17.47 -12.93 7.08
N SER A 4 17.48 -13.15 8.40
CA SER A 4 16.81 -14.30 9.02
C SER A 4 15.30 -14.19 8.86
N GLU A 5 14.56 -15.28 9.13
CA GLU A 5 13.10 -15.22 9.16
C GLU A 5 12.58 -14.31 10.29
N SER A 6 13.23 -14.30 11.45
CA SER A 6 12.85 -13.39 12.55
C SER A 6 13.04 -11.91 12.17
N SER A 7 14.14 -11.55 11.50
CA SER A 7 14.35 -10.19 11.01
C SER A 7 13.36 -9.81 9.90
N GLU A 8 12.96 -10.77 9.06
CA GLU A 8 11.93 -10.56 8.06
C GLU A 8 10.57 -10.23 8.70
N ILE A 9 10.19 -10.96 9.76
CA ILE A 9 8.94 -10.73 10.49
C ILE A 9 8.93 -9.34 11.15
N GLN A 10 10.00 -8.99 11.87
CA GLN A 10 10.12 -7.67 12.52
C GLN A 10 10.05 -6.52 11.52
N LEU A 11 10.70 -6.66 10.36
CA LEU A 11 10.61 -5.68 9.28
C LEU A 11 9.17 -5.56 8.75
N GLY A 12 8.46 -6.69 8.64
CA GLY A 12 7.05 -6.73 8.28
C GLY A 12 6.16 -5.96 9.25
N GLU A 13 6.29 -6.20 10.55
CA GLU A 13 5.53 -5.51 11.60
C GLU A 13 5.74 -3.99 11.59
N GLN A 14 6.98 -3.54 11.39
CA GLN A 14 7.27 -2.11 11.28
C GLN A 14 6.63 -1.52 10.01
N THR A 15 6.78 -2.21 8.88
CA THR A 15 6.26 -1.76 7.60
C THR A 15 4.72 -1.72 7.60
N ASP A 16 4.05 -2.67 8.28
CA ASP A 16 2.59 -2.67 8.46
C ASP A 16 2.10 -1.40 9.18
N ARG A 17 2.78 -0.99 10.26
CA ARG A 17 2.45 0.26 10.95
C ARG A 17 2.56 1.47 10.03
N GLU A 18 3.65 1.57 9.27
CA GLU A 18 3.88 2.67 8.32
C GLU A 18 2.80 2.71 7.22
N ILE A 19 2.49 1.55 6.62
CA ILE A 19 1.47 1.43 5.56
C ILE A 19 0.09 1.83 6.07
N ARG A 20 -0.32 1.31 7.24
CA ARG A 20 -1.63 1.63 7.81
C ARG A 20 -1.75 3.11 8.18
N ASN A 21 -0.67 3.72 8.68
CA ASN A 21 -0.65 5.16 8.95
C ASN A 21 -0.74 5.98 7.65
N GLN A 22 -0.11 5.52 6.56
CA GLN A 22 -0.06 6.24 5.29
C GLN A 22 -1.35 6.14 4.47
N PHE A 23 -1.98 4.95 4.42
CA PHE A 23 -3.13 4.68 3.55
C PHE A 23 -4.44 4.46 4.30
N GLY A 24 -4.38 4.17 5.61
CA GLY A 24 -5.53 3.69 6.35
C GLY A 24 -5.97 2.27 5.94
N VAL A 25 -6.81 1.67 6.77
CA VAL A 25 -7.53 0.43 6.44
C VAL A 25 -8.96 0.81 6.07
N TYR A 26 -9.47 0.24 4.98
CA TYR A 26 -10.83 0.52 4.52
C TYR A 26 -11.85 0.03 5.55
N ASP A 27 -12.72 0.94 5.97
CA ASP A 27 -13.71 0.72 7.03
C ASP A 27 -14.94 -0.03 6.49
N ASP A 28 -14.74 -1.33 6.28
CA ASP A 28 -15.76 -2.32 5.89
C ASP A 28 -15.34 -3.71 6.42
N SER A 29 -15.86 -4.09 7.58
CA SER A 29 -15.51 -5.36 8.23
C SER A 29 -15.90 -6.57 7.39
N ALA A 30 -17.07 -6.54 6.74
CA ALA A 30 -17.56 -7.65 5.93
C ALA A 30 -16.67 -7.89 4.69
N LEU A 31 -16.17 -6.82 4.07
CA LEU A 31 -15.27 -6.92 2.93
C LEU A 31 -13.85 -7.34 3.33
N ASN A 32 -13.35 -6.85 4.47
CA ASN A 32 -12.07 -7.30 5.04
C ASN A 32 -12.12 -8.79 5.42
N ASP A 33 -13.21 -9.25 6.05
CA ASP A 33 -13.42 -10.67 6.36
C ASP A 33 -13.47 -11.52 5.10
N TYR A 34 -14.14 -11.04 4.05
CA TYR A 34 -14.20 -11.72 2.76
C TYR A 34 -12.82 -11.83 2.12
N LEU A 35 -12.01 -10.76 2.12
CA LEU A 35 -10.63 -10.80 1.65
C LEU A 35 -9.81 -11.83 2.45
N ASN A 36 -9.89 -11.78 3.78
CA ASN A 36 -9.17 -12.68 4.67
C ASN A 36 -9.59 -14.14 4.44
N GLN A 37 -10.88 -14.44 4.26
CA GLN A 37 -11.36 -15.79 3.93
C GLN A 37 -10.75 -16.34 2.63
N ILE A 38 -10.61 -15.51 1.59
CA ILE A 38 -9.98 -15.92 0.33
C ILE A 38 -8.48 -16.14 0.55
N GLY A 39 -7.79 -15.20 1.19
CA GLY A 39 -6.36 -15.30 1.49
C GLY A 39 -6.01 -16.54 2.32
N GLN A 40 -6.74 -16.76 3.42
CA GLN A 40 -6.55 -17.91 4.30
C GLN A 40 -6.89 -19.25 3.63
N ARG A 41 -7.75 -19.26 2.60
CA ARG A 41 -7.97 -20.47 1.78
C ARG A 41 -6.74 -20.85 0.95
N LEU A 42 -5.90 -19.88 0.59
CA LEU A 42 -4.67 -20.11 -0.18
C LEU A 42 -3.52 -20.59 0.71
N VAL A 43 -3.42 -20.06 1.94
CA VAL A 43 -2.28 -20.25 2.86
C VAL A 43 -1.83 -21.72 3.03
N PRO A 44 -2.72 -22.71 3.28
CA PRO A 44 -2.33 -24.11 3.46
C PRO A 44 -1.65 -24.73 2.23
N HIS A 45 -1.81 -24.13 1.04
CA HIS A 45 -1.24 -24.62 -0.20
C HIS A 45 0.08 -23.95 -0.57
N THR A 46 0.53 -22.99 0.25
CA THR A 46 1.79 -22.27 0.07
C THR A 46 3.00 -23.07 0.52
N HIS A 47 4.21 -22.59 0.20
CA HIS A 47 5.46 -23.23 0.62
C HIS A 47 5.86 -22.89 2.07
N ARG A 48 5.25 -21.86 2.68
CA ARG A 48 5.49 -21.41 4.06
C ARG A 48 4.17 -21.33 4.85
N PRO A 49 3.40 -22.44 4.97
CA PRO A 49 2.07 -22.42 5.58
C PRO A 49 2.06 -22.09 7.08
N HIS A 50 3.22 -22.16 7.75
CA HIS A 50 3.37 -21.83 9.17
C HIS A 50 3.70 -20.35 9.43
N LEU A 51 3.95 -19.54 8.39
CA LEU A 51 4.06 -18.10 8.53
C LEU A 51 2.68 -17.52 8.86
N GLN A 52 2.62 -16.54 9.76
CA GLN A 52 1.38 -15.83 10.04
C GLN A 52 1.08 -14.86 8.90
N TYR A 53 -0.03 -15.07 8.21
CA TYR A 53 -0.45 -14.23 7.10
C TYR A 53 -1.55 -13.25 7.52
N HIS A 54 -1.38 -11.99 7.13
CA HIS A 54 -2.30 -10.90 7.37
C HIS A 54 -2.78 -10.32 6.04
N PHE A 55 -4.08 -10.12 5.91
CA PHE A 55 -4.70 -9.54 4.72
C PHE A 55 -5.47 -8.28 5.12
N ALA A 56 -5.26 -7.18 4.41
CA ALA A 56 -5.97 -5.94 4.68
C ALA A 56 -6.31 -5.19 3.39
N ILE A 57 -7.46 -4.51 3.41
CA ILE A 57 -7.86 -3.60 2.34
C ILE A 57 -7.38 -2.20 2.70
N LEU A 58 -6.56 -1.59 1.85
CA LEU A 58 -6.13 -0.20 2.01
C LEU A 58 -7.15 0.75 1.41
N ASP A 59 -7.42 1.84 2.14
CA ASP A 59 -8.40 2.85 1.72
C ASP A 59 -7.81 3.85 0.73
N THR A 60 -7.58 3.36 -0.49
CA THR A 60 -7.04 4.18 -1.57
C THR A 60 -7.63 3.77 -2.92
N PRO A 61 -7.94 4.76 -3.79
CA PRO A 61 -8.44 4.48 -5.14
C PRO A 61 -7.34 4.00 -6.10
N LEU A 62 -6.06 3.99 -5.67
CA LEU A 62 -4.97 3.41 -6.46
C LEU A 62 -5.30 1.95 -6.81
N ILE A 63 -4.94 1.50 -8.00
CA ILE A 63 -5.12 0.10 -8.42
C ILE A 63 -3.84 -0.64 -8.08
N ASN A 64 -3.77 -1.29 -6.92
CA ASN A 64 -2.57 -1.99 -6.48
C ASN A 64 -2.85 -3.18 -5.54
N ALA A 65 -1.92 -4.12 -5.52
CA ALA A 65 -1.74 -5.12 -4.47
C ALA A 65 -0.24 -5.27 -4.25
N PHE A 66 0.15 -5.57 -3.02
CA PHE A 66 1.54 -5.83 -2.71
C PHE A 66 1.66 -6.65 -1.42
N ALA A 67 2.69 -7.46 -1.36
CA ALA A 67 3.16 -8.07 -0.14
C ALA A 67 4.42 -7.38 0.39
N VAL A 68 4.50 -7.29 1.72
CA VAL A 68 5.73 -6.90 2.43
C VAL A 68 6.25 -8.11 3.24
N PRO A 69 7.53 -8.09 3.67
CA PRO A 69 8.11 -9.10 4.55
C PRO A 69 7.21 -9.53 5.70
N GLY A 70 7.34 -10.78 6.15
CA GLY A 70 6.66 -11.24 7.37
C GLY A 70 5.22 -11.71 7.19
N GLY A 71 4.69 -11.72 5.96
CA GLY A 71 3.37 -12.29 5.66
C GLY A 71 2.22 -11.29 5.61
N TYR A 72 2.50 -10.00 5.41
CA TYR A 72 1.48 -8.97 5.23
C TYR A 72 1.18 -8.75 3.74
N ILE A 73 -0.09 -8.90 3.37
CA ILE A 73 -0.58 -8.73 2.00
C ILE A 73 -1.67 -7.66 2.00
N TYR A 74 -1.53 -6.70 1.11
CA TYR A 74 -2.45 -5.59 0.95
C TYR A 74 -3.09 -5.60 -0.42
N VAL A 75 -4.37 -5.26 -0.44
CA VAL A 75 -5.14 -4.99 -1.66
C VAL A 75 -5.76 -3.62 -1.52
N THR A 76 -5.72 -2.80 -2.54
CA THR A 76 -6.35 -1.47 -2.48
C THR A 76 -7.82 -1.55 -2.88
N ARG A 77 -8.62 -0.60 -2.38
CA ARG A 77 -10.01 -0.41 -2.83
C ARG A 77 -10.13 -0.24 -4.35
N GLY A 78 -9.21 0.53 -4.95
CA GLY A 78 -9.16 0.68 -6.41
C GLY A 78 -8.93 -0.64 -7.15
N LEU A 79 -8.09 -1.54 -6.63
CA LEU A 79 -7.90 -2.86 -7.23
C LEU A 79 -9.15 -3.72 -7.11
N LEU A 80 -9.82 -3.73 -5.95
CA LEU A 80 -11.08 -4.47 -5.80
C LEU A 80 -12.11 -4.01 -6.85
N ALA A 81 -12.22 -2.71 -7.10
CA ALA A 81 -13.13 -2.19 -8.11
C ALA A 81 -12.73 -2.57 -9.55
N ALA A 82 -11.44 -2.79 -9.83
CA ALA A 82 -10.95 -3.17 -11.14
C ALA A 82 -11.16 -4.66 -11.45
N LEU A 83 -11.15 -5.52 -10.44
CA LEU A 83 -11.31 -6.96 -10.58
C LEU A 83 -12.75 -7.33 -10.94
N ASN A 84 -12.91 -8.44 -11.65
CA ASN A 84 -14.19 -8.88 -12.18
C ASN A 84 -14.74 -10.15 -11.50
N SER A 85 -13.96 -10.81 -10.65
CA SER A 85 -14.39 -12.04 -9.99
C SER A 85 -13.58 -12.39 -8.74
N GLU A 86 -14.11 -13.28 -7.90
CA GLU A 86 -13.40 -13.82 -6.73
C GLU A 86 -12.16 -14.61 -7.17
N GLY A 87 -12.25 -15.32 -8.29
CA GLY A 87 -11.12 -16.03 -8.90
C GLY A 87 -9.98 -15.08 -9.28
N GLU A 88 -10.28 -13.90 -9.84
CA GLU A 88 -9.25 -12.90 -10.13
C GLU A 88 -8.59 -12.38 -8.85
N LEU A 89 -9.38 -12.05 -7.82
CA LEU A 89 -8.84 -11.65 -6.51
C LEU A 89 -7.96 -12.75 -5.90
N ALA A 90 -8.42 -14.01 -5.93
CA ALA A 90 -7.66 -15.14 -5.42
C ALA A 90 -6.32 -15.33 -6.15
N LEU A 91 -6.30 -15.15 -7.47
CA LEU A 91 -5.07 -15.26 -8.26
C LEU A 91 -4.10 -14.09 -7.98
N VAL A 92 -4.61 -12.87 -7.78
CA VAL A 92 -3.78 -11.74 -7.33
C VAL A 92 -3.19 -11.98 -5.95
N LEU A 93 -4.00 -12.45 -4.98
CA LEU A 93 -3.49 -12.84 -3.67
C LEU A 93 -2.49 -14.00 -3.75
N GLY A 94 -2.72 -14.97 -4.63
CA GLY A 94 -1.80 -16.06 -4.89
C GLY A 94 -0.45 -15.58 -5.44
N HIS A 95 -0.47 -14.54 -6.28
CA HIS A 95 0.73 -13.88 -6.80
C HIS A 95 1.52 -13.19 -5.70
N GLU A 96 0.86 -12.40 -4.86
CA GLU A 96 1.48 -11.74 -3.71
C GLU A 96 2.03 -12.74 -2.68
N LEU A 97 1.29 -13.82 -2.39
CA LEU A 97 1.78 -14.94 -1.61
C LEU A 97 3.00 -15.59 -2.27
N GLY A 98 3.04 -15.68 -3.59
CA GLY A 98 4.20 -16.12 -4.37
C GLY A 98 5.45 -15.31 -4.04
N HIS A 99 5.35 -13.97 -4.02
CA HIS A 99 6.47 -13.10 -3.64
C HIS A 99 6.97 -13.34 -2.20
N VAL A 100 6.06 -13.50 -1.23
CA VAL A 100 6.43 -13.78 0.17
C VAL A 100 7.09 -15.15 0.30
N ASN A 101 6.53 -16.16 -0.35
CA ASN A 101 7.00 -17.54 -0.27
C ASN A 101 8.37 -17.72 -0.93
N ALA A 102 8.61 -17.05 -2.05
CA ALA A 102 9.91 -17.02 -2.71
C ALA A 102 10.87 -15.97 -2.10
N ARG A 103 10.42 -15.22 -1.09
CA ARG A 103 11.19 -14.18 -0.35
C ARG A 103 11.77 -13.10 -1.28
N HIS A 104 11.04 -12.70 -2.33
CA HIS A 104 11.54 -11.79 -3.37
C HIS A 104 11.97 -10.43 -2.82
N SER A 105 11.15 -9.79 -1.99
CA SER A 105 11.45 -8.47 -1.41
C SER A 105 12.70 -8.53 -0.51
N VAL A 106 12.84 -9.59 0.28
CA VAL A 106 13.99 -9.82 1.17
C VAL A 106 15.28 -10.11 0.39
N LYS A 107 15.20 -10.91 -0.68
CA LYS A 107 16.33 -11.13 -1.60
C LYS A 107 16.79 -9.81 -2.22
N LYS A 108 15.84 -8.97 -2.64
CA LYS A 108 16.13 -7.67 -3.25
C LYS A 108 16.74 -6.71 -2.24
N LEU A 109 16.18 -6.62 -1.03
CA LEU A 109 16.76 -5.84 0.06
C LEU A 109 18.17 -6.30 0.38
N SER A 110 18.41 -7.60 0.51
CA SER A 110 19.76 -8.15 0.74
C SER A 110 20.76 -7.66 -0.31
N ARG A 111 20.37 -7.64 -1.59
CA ARG A 111 21.24 -7.13 -2.67
C ARG A 111 21.52 -5.64 -2.52
N LEU A 112 20.51 -4.83 -2.20
CA LEU A 112 20.68 -3.38 -1.97
C LEU A 112 21.65 -3.11 -0.81
N PHE A 113 21.51 -3.84 0.30
CA PHE A 113 22.43 -3.73 1.44
C PHE A 113 23.86 -4.13 1.07
N LEU A 114 24.06 -5.22 0.33
CA LEU A 114 25.40 -5.64 -0.11
C LEU A 114 26.06 -4.60 -1.02
N VAL A 115 25.31 -3.99 -1.93
CA VAL A 115 25.81 -2.92 -2.80
C VAL A 115 26.25 -1.71 -1.96
N GLN A 116 25.45 -1.29 -0.98
CA GLN A 116 25.80 -0.17 -0.11
C GLN A 116 27.06 -0.45 0.72
N ILE A 117 27.18 -1.66 1.30
CA ILE A 117 28.37 -2.08 2.02
C ILE A 117 29.60 -2.08 1.10
N GLY A 118 29.47 -2.61 -0.12
CA GLY A 118 30.55 -2.63 -1.10
C GLY A 118 31.04 -1.22 -1.49
N LEU A 119 30.10 -0.28 -1.67
CA LEU A 119 30.42 1.13 -1.95
C LEU A 119 31.10 1.82 -0.75
N ALA A 120 30.67 1.50 0.47
CA ALA A 120 31.27 2.06 1.70
C ALA A 120 32.68 1.52 1.97
N LEU A 121 32.99 0.29 1.55
CA LEU A 121 34.35 -0.26 1.67
C LEU A 121 35.29 0.23 0.55
N GLY A 122 34.75 0.56 -0.63
CA GLY A 122 35.53 1.14 -1.75
C GLY A 122 35.90 2.61 -1.55
N ASN A 123 35.09 3.35 -0.80
CA ASN A 123 35.36 4.73 -0.41
C ASN A 123 35.63 4.77 1.10
N ALA A 124 36.89 4.66 1.53
CA ALA A 124 37.24 4.80 2.95
C ALA A 124 36.66 6.10 3.53
N LEU A 125 35.59 5.99 4.34
CA LEU A 125 35.12 6.94 5.37
C LEU A 125 33.88 6.37 6.09
N SER A 126 33.99 6.24 7.41
CA SER A 126 33.11 5.48 8.32
C SER A 126 31.72 6.07 8.58
N GLU A 127 31.35 7.18 7.94
CA GLU A 127 30.05 7.85 8.18
C GLU A 127 28.88 7.23 7.41
N THR A 128 29.15 6.54 6.29
CA THR A 128 28.08 5.89 5.49
C THR A 128 27.51 4.66 6.20
N VAL A 129 28.32 3.97 7.00
CA VAL A 129 27.90 2.79 7.78
C VAL A 129 27.04 3.19 8.98
N ALA A 130 27.25 4.37 9.57
CA ALA A 130 26.42 4.88 10.67
C ALA A 130 24.97 5.20 10.24
N LYS A 131 24.75 5.56 8.97
CA LYS A 131 23.42 5.75 8.37
C LYS A 131 22.64 4.44 8.15
N ILE A 132 23.27 3.28 8.35
CA ILE A 132 22.61 1.95 8.26
C ILE A 132 21.63 1.72 9.44
N SER A 133 21.68 2.57 10.48
CA SER A 133 20.60 2.69 11.48
C SER A 133 19.25 3.14 10.90
N GLY A 134 19.20 3.58 9.64
CA GLY A 134 18.01 4.01 8.88
C GLY A 134 17.07 2.90 8.41
N LEU A 135 16.97 1.76 9.10
CA LEU A 135 15.92 0.76 8.84
C LEU A 135 14.50 1.33 9.09
N ALA A 136 14.40 2.42 9.85
CA ALA A 136 13.16 3.12 10.17
C ALA A 136 12.40 3.70 8.96
N SER A 137 13.03 3.84 7.79
CA SER A 137 12.41 4.46 6.60
C SER A 137 12.36 3.57 5.35
N VAL A 138 12.71 2.29 5.50
CA VAL A 138 12.75 1.34 4.38
C VAL A 138 11.35 0.80 4.03
N GLY A 139 10.42 0.74 5.00
CA GLY A 139 9.13 0.06 4.86
C GLY A 139 8.29 0.58 3.69
N ILE A 140 7.96 1.87 3.67
CA ILE A 140 7.20 2.48 2.56
C ILE A 140 7.94 2.36 1.21
N GLN A 141 9.27 2.40 1.20
CA GLN A 141 10.04 2.24 -0.04
C GLN A 141 9.90 0.84 -0.65
N LEU A 142 9.59 -0.18 0.16
CA LEU A 142 9.31 -1.53 -0.34
C LEU A 142 8.15 -1.57 -1.31
N LEU A 143 7.17 -0.68 -1.13
CA LEU A 143 5.98 -0.58 -1.98
C LEU A 143 6.30 -0.17 -3.43
N PHE A 144 7.46 0.43 -3.65
CA PHE A 144 7.89 0.91 -4.96
C PHE A 144 8.99 0.02 -5.57
N LEU A 145 9.34 -1.09 -4.92
CA LEU A 145 10.33 -2.02 -5.44
C LEU A 145 9.77 -2.78 -6.65
N LYS A 146 10.38 -2.53 -7.81
CA LYS A 146 10.12 -3.32 -9.03
C LYS A 146 10.69 -4.72 -8.94
N TYR A 147 9.90 -5.75 -9.17
CA TYR A 147 10.40 -7.12 -9.23
C TYR A 147 11.07 -7.41 -10.57
N SER A 148 12.01 -8.36 -10.57
CA SER A 148 12.64 -8.81 -11.82
C SER A 148 11.67 -9.66 -12.63
N ARG A 149 11.96 -9.86 -13.93
CA ARG A 149 11.13 -10.75 -14.78
C ARG A 149 11.08 -12.17 -14.24
N ASP A 150 12.18 -12.64 -13.65
CA ASP A 150 12.29 -13.97 -13.06
C ASP A 150 11.41 -14.10 -11.82
N ASP A 151 11.43 -13.08 -10.95
CA ASP A 151 10.57 -13.01 -9.76
C ASP A 151 9.08 -13.02 -10.15
N GLU A 152 8.69 -12.26 -11.18
CA GLU A 152 7.31 -12.21 -11.67
C GLU A 152 6.86 -13.56 -12.27
N ARG A 153 7.73 -14.25 -13.02
CA ARG A 153 7.42 -15.59 -13.55
C ARG A 153 7.26 -16.62 -12.44
N GLU A 154 8.11 -16.57 -11.43
CA GLU A 154 8.01 -17.46 -10.27
C GLU A 154 6.71 -17.19 -9.51
N ALA A 155 6.38 -15.92 -9.26
CA ALA A 155 5.13 -15.51 -8.60
C ALA A 155 3.89 -15.94 -9.41
N ASP A 156 3.88 -15.76 -10.73
CA ASP A 156 2.78 -16.23 -11.60
C ASP A 156 2.57 -17.76 -11.51
N ARG A 157 3.68 -18.52 -11.52
CA ARG A 157 3.63 -19.99 -11.41
C ARG A 157 3.07 -20.42 -10.05
N LEU A 158 3.49 -19.75 -8.98
CA LEU A 158 3.01 -20.01 -7.63
C LEU A 158 1.55 -19.59 -7.47
N ALA A 159 1.12 -18.48 -8.07
CA ALA A 159 -0.27 -18.03 -8.07
C ALA A 159 -1.19 -19.10 -8.68
N VAL A 160 -0.82 -19.64 -9.85
CA VAL A 160 -1.53 -20.74 -10.52
C VAL A 160 -1.58 -21.97 -9.61
N LEU A 161 -0.44 -22.37 -9.03
CA LEU A 161 -0.35 -23.55 -8.17
C LEU A 161 -1.24 -23.44 -6.92
N TYR A 162 -1.11 -22.35 -6.17
CA TYR A 162 -1.84 -22.15 -4.91
C TYR A 162 -3.33 -22.02 -5.16
N SER A 163 -3.71 -21.24 -6.17
CA SER A 163 -5.11 -20.98 -6.48
C SER A 163 -5.82 -22.22 -7.04
N ARG A 164 -5.14 -23.00 -7.89
CA ARG A 164 -5.67 -24.29 -8.38
C ARG A 164 -5.96 -25.23 -7.21
N ARG A 165 -5.01 -25.38 -6.28
CA ARG A 165 -5.16 -26.24 -5.10
C ARG A 165 -6.27 -25.76 -4.16
N ALA A 166 -6.46 -24.45 -4.07
CA ALA A 166 -7.56 -23.83 -3.34
C ALA A 166 -8.92 -23.87 -4.07
N GLY A 167 -8.98 -24.47 -5.27
CA GLY A 167 -10.21 -24.67 -6.03
C GLY A 167 -10.62 -23.49 -6.93
N TYR A 168 -9.73 -22.53 -7.20
CA TYR A 168 -9.97 -21.41 -8.10
C TYR A 168 -9.41 -21.67 -9.50
N ASN A 169 -10.12 -21.18 -10.51
CA ASN A 169 -9.73 -21.32 -11.90
C ASN A 169 -8.52 -20.42 -12.23
N PRO A 170 -7.35 -20.99 -12.57
CA PRO A 170 -6.14 -20.20 -12.85
C PRO A 170 -6.23 -19.32 -14.10
N ALA A 171 -7.16 -19.58 -15.02
CA ALA A 171 -7.40 -18.70 -16.16
C ALA A 171 -7.85 -17.29 -15.74
N SER A 172 -8.33 -17.12 -14.51
CA SER A 172 -8.66 -15.81 -13.93
C SER A 172 -7.44 -14.86 -13.91
N LEU A 173 -6.21 -15.36 -13.77
CA LEU A 173 -5.02 -14.51 -13.83
C LEU A 173 -4.84 -13.87 -15.21
N ILE A 174 -5.19 -14.59 -16.28
CA ILE A 174 -5.14 -14.07 -17.65
C ILE A 174 -6.22 -13.01 -17.87
N ASN A 175 -7.41 -13.20 -17.30
CA ASN A 175 -8.49 -12.20 -17.35
C ASN A 175 -8.08 -10.91 -16.63
N PHE A 176 -7.39 -11.04 -15.49
CA PHE A 176 -6.84 -9.89 -14.79
C PHE A 176 -5.76 -9.18 -15.63
N PHE A 177 -4.85 -9.90 -16.27
CA PHE A 177 -3.88 -9.29 -17.19
C PHE A 177 -4.55 -8.53 -18.34
N ALA A 178 -5.61 -9.08 -18.93
CA ALA A 178 -6.38 -8.38 -19.95
C ALA A 178 -7.05 -7.10 -19.40
N THR A 179 -7.53 -7.15 -18.16
CA THR A 179 -8.09 -5.99 -17.46
C THR A 179 -7.03 -4.89 -17.27
N LEU A 180 -5.83 -5.24 -16.84
CA LEU A 180 -4.71 -4.30 -16.70
C LEU A 180 -4.27 -3.69 -18.02
N GLN A 181 -4.21 -4.47 -19.11
CA GLN A 181 -3.91 -3.95 -20.45
C GLN A 181 -4.93 -2.89 -20.87
N LYS A 182 -6.23 -3.21 -20.73
CA LYS A 182 -7.30 -2.29 -21.07
C LYS A 182 -7.25 -1.00 -20.25
N LEU A 183 -6.97 -1.09 -18.95
CA LEU A 183 -6.80 0.08 -18.09
C LEU A 183 -5.60 0.94 -18.52
N GLY A 184 -4.48 0.31 -18.89
CA GLY A 184 -3.30 1.00 -19.41
C GLY A 184 -3.55 1.69 -20.75
N ASP A 185 -4.32 1.08 -21.65
CA ASP A 185 -4.70 1.71 -22.92
C ASP A 185 -5.60 2.93 -22.69
N LEU A 186 -6.52 2.84 -21.74
CA LEU A 186 -7.44 3.94 -21.37
C LEU A 186 -6.72 5.11 -20.68
N SER A 187 -5.54 4.90 -20.09
CA SER A 187 -4.78 5.99 -19.45
C SER A 187 -4.02 6.88 -20.46
N GLY A 188 -4.13 6.60 -21.77
CA GLY A 188 -3.63 7.47 -22.83
C GLY A 188 -2.12 7.69 -22.77
N GLY A 189 -1.36 6.67 -22.33
CA GLY A 189 0.11 6.74 -22.22
C GLY A 189 0.65 7.34 -20.91
N HIS A 190 -0.22 7.80 -20.00
CA HIS A 190 0.19 8.15 -18.64
C HIS A 190 0.41 6.85 -17.83
N GLN A 191 1.56 6.73 -17.16
CA GLN A 191 1.82 5.63 -16.23
C GLN A 191 0.75 5.69 -15.13
N LEU A 192 -0.16 4.72 -15.12
CA LEU A 192 -1.07 4.54 -13.98
C LEU A 192 -0.20 4.29 -12.74
N PRO A 193 -0.23 5.17 -11.71
CA PRO A 193 0.40 4.85 -10.44
C PRO A 193 -0.32 3.62 -9.89
N GLY A 194 0.38 2.51 -9.71
CA GLY A 194 -0.25 1.26 -9.28
C GLY A 194 0.47 -0.01 -9.71
N PHE A 195 -0.27 -1.10 -9.77
CA PHE A 195 0.19 -2.49 -9.92
C PHE A 195 1.25 -2.68 -11.02
N LEU A 196 1.07 -2.08 -12.20
CA LEU A 196 2.00 -2.25 -13.33
C LEU A 196 3.37 -1.58 -13.12
N SER A 197 3.49 -0.66 -12.16
CA SER A 197 4.76 -0.02 -11.84
C SER A 197 5.70 -0.95 -11.09
N THR A 198 5.15 -1.83 -10.22
CA THR A 198 5.89 -2.82 -9.43
C THR A 198 5.91 -4.19 -10.10
N HIS A 199 4.85 -4.54 -10.83
CA HIS A 199 4.63 -5.79 -11.54
C HIS A 199 4.45 -5.56 -13.05
N PRO A 200 5.53 -5.35 -13.82
CA PRO A 200 5.42 -5.13 -15.26
C PRO A 200 4.72 -6.30 -15.96
N LEU A 201 3.63 -5.99 -16.66
CA LEU A 201 2.93 -6.98 -17.49
C LEU A 201 3.63 -7.10 -18.84
N THR A 202 3.98 -8.33 -19.23
CA THR A 202 4.60 -8.62 -20.53
C THR A 202 3.80 -9.68 -21.28
N SER A 203 3.91 -9.69 -22.61
CA SER A 203 3.30 -10.74 -23.43
C SER A 203 3.87 -12.14 -23.12
N GLU A 204 5.11 -12.21 -22.64
CA GLU A 204 5.77 -13.42 -22.16
C GLU A 204 5.04 -14.01 -20.94
N ARG A 205 4.73 -13.20 -19.93
CA ARG A 205 3.98 -13.66 -18.74
C ARG A 205 2.65 -14.28 -19.12
N ILE A 206 1.88 -13.62 -19.99
CA ILE A 206 0.59 -14.14 -20.48
C ILE A 206 0.76 -15.49 -21.18
N ARG A 207 1.78 -15.64 -22.04
CA ARG A 207 2.06 -16.91 -22.72
C ARG A 207 2.44 -18.01 -21.74
N ASN A 208 3.29 -17.70 -20.75
CA ASN A 208 3.70 -18.65 -19.73
C ASN A 208 2.53 -19.06 -18.83
N THR A 209 1.69 -18.13 -18.38
CA THR A 209 0.49 -18.47 -17.60
C THR A 209 -0.46 -19.36 -18.41
N ARG A 210 -0.63 -19.09 -19.71
CA ARG A 210 -1.44 -19.94 -20.60
C ARG A 210 -0.91 -21.37 -20.70
N SER A 211 0.40 -21.58 -20.76
CA SER A 211 0.98 -22.92 -20.83
C SER A 211 0.88 -23.71 -19.52
N LEU A 212 0.61 -23.04 -18.40
CA LEU A 212 0.37 -23.68 -17.11
C LEU A 212 -1.08 -24.17 -16.93
N LEU A 213 -2.01 -23.75 -17.79
CA LEU A 213 -3.42 -24.14 -17.71
C LEU A 213 -3.64 -25.60 -18.11
N GLN A 214 -4.63 -26.21 -17.47
CA GLN A 214 -5.04 -27.59 -17.70
C GLN A 214 -6.52 -27.65 -18.07
N SER A 215 -6.95 -28.70 -18.76
CA SER A 215 -8.33 -28.83 -19.25
C SER A 215 -9.38 -28.84 -18.12
N GLU A 216 -9.02 -29.48 -17.01
CA GLU A 216 -9.79 -29.65 -15.79
C GLU A 216 -9.99 -28.34 -15.02
N ASP A 217 -9.13 -27.33 -15.25
CA ASP A 217 -9.23 -26.01 -14.61
C ASP A 217 -10.58 -25.33 -14.92
N SER A 218 -11.20 -25.68 -16.06
CA SER A 218 -12.52 -25.19 -16.47
C SER A 218 -13.64 -25.47 -15.46
N ARG A 219 -13.48 -26.48 -14.59
CA ARG A 219 -14.45 -26.85 -13.55
C ARG A 219 -14.26 -26.08 -12.25
N LEU A 220 -13.16 -25.35 -12.11
CA LEU A 220 -12.80 -24.64 -10.89
C LEU A 220 -13.53 -23.29 -10.77
N LYS A 221 -13.54 -22.76 -9.55
CA LYS A 221 -14.33 -21.57 -9.18
C LYS A 221 -13.80 -20.30 -9.83
N VAL A 222 -14.69 -19.54 -10.46
CA VAL A 222 -14.49 -18.12 -10.85
C VAL A 222 -15.29 -17.19 -9.93
N ALA A 223 -16.57 -17.52 -9.70
CA ALA A 223 -17.48 -16.82 -8.76
C ALA A 223 -17.65 -15.29 -8.94
N ARG A 224 -17.82 -14.86 -10.19
CA ARG A 224 -18.12 -13.46 -10.54
C ARG A 224 -19.36 -12.88 -9.85
N PRO A 225 -20.55 -13.52 -9.85
CA PRO A 225 -21.74 -12.91 -9.24
C PRO A 225 -21.60 -12.70 -7.73
N THR A 226 -20.95 -13.63 -7.03
CA THR A 226 -20.66 -13.50 -5.60
C THR A 226 -19.75 -12.33 -5.32
N TYR A 227 -18.68 -12.18 -6.12
CA TYR A 227 -17.74 -11.09 -6.01
C TYR A 227 -18.43 -9.73 -6.17
N LEU A 228 -19.20 -9.55 -7.26
CA LEU A 228 -19.86 -8.27 -7.54
C LEU A 228 -20.89 -7.89 -6.45
N ARG A 229 -21.57 -8.87 -5.84
CA ARG A 229 -22.46 -8.60 -4.69
C ARG A 229 -21.69 -8.14 -3.46
N ARG A 230 -20.49 -8.67 -3.21
CA ARG A 230 -19.64 -8.25 -2.08
C ARG A 230 -19.11 -6.84 -2.24
N LEU A 231 -18.94 -6.37 -3.48
CA LEU A 231 -18.51 -5.01 -3.78
C LEU A 231 -19.67 -4.00 -3.86
N ASN A 232 -20.90 -4.43 -3.61
CA ASN A 232 -22.02 -3.49 -3.60
C ASN A 232 -21.76 -2.44 -2.49
N GLN A 233 -21.84 -1.16 -2.85
CA GLN A 233 -21.48 0.00 -1.99
C GLN A 233 -19.97 0.25 -1.78
N LEU A 234 -19.09 -0.45 -2.52
CA LEU A 234 -17.67 -0.07 -2.55
C LEU A 234 -17.55 1.36 -3.08
N ILE A 235 -16.91 2.23 -2.30
CA ILE A 235 -16.57 3.58 -2.76
C ILE A 235 -15.51 3.42 -3.85
N PHE A 236 -15.62 4.13 -4.98
CA PHE A 236 -14.65 3.99 -6.09
C PHE A 236 -13.52 5.02 -6.04
N ASP A 237 -13.80 6.27 -5.65
CA ASP A 237 -12.86 7.40 -5.68
C ASP A 237 -12.35 7.77 -4.28
N GLN A 238 -11.89 8.99 -4.01
CA GLN A 238 -11.54 9.43 -2.66
C GLN A 238 -12.67 9.12 -1.67
N ASP A 239 -12.32 8.55 -0.51
CA ASP A 239 -13.33 8.24 0.51
C ASP A 239 -13.79 9.56 1.16
N PRO A 240 -15.03 10.02 0.92
CA PRO A 240 -15.51 11.27 1.50
C PRO A 240 -15.52 11.25 3.03
N ARG A 241 -15.50 10.07 3.68
CA ARG A 241 -15.40 9.95 5.15
C ARG A 241 -14.05 10.45 5.68
N GLN A 242 -13.00 10.42 4.86
CA GLN A 242 -11.65 10.89 5.19
C GLN A 242 -11.38 12.34 4.79
N GLY A 243 -12.32 12.98 4.11
CA GLY A 243 -12.09 14.31 3.57
C GLY A 243 -12.77 14.49 2.23
N PHE A 244 -13.45 15.62 2.04
CA PHE A 244 -13.82 16.08 0.71
C PHE A 244 -13.87 17.60 0.67
N VAL A 245 -13.83 18.16 -0.53
CA VAL A 245 -13.93 19.60 -0.74
C VAL A 245 -15.21 19.90 -1.48
N GLU A 246 -15.98 20.85 -0.94
CA GLU A 246 -17.12 21.45 -1.62
C GLU A 246 -16.91 22.97 -1.68
N GLY A 247 -16.76 23.51 -2.89
CA GLY A 247 -16.42 24.92 -3.10
C GLY A 247 -15.05 25.30 -2.53
N GLN A 248 -15.04 26.06 -1.44
CA GLN A 248 -13.84 26.57 -0.74
C GLN A 248 -13.71 25.99 0.66
N THR A 249 -14.43 24.92 0.94
CA THR A 249 -14.51 24.32 2.27
C THR A 249 -14.09 22.86 2.17
N PHE A 250 -13.09 22.50 2.95
CA PHE A 250 -12.75 21.10 3.23
C PHE A 250 -13.58 20.61 4.41
N TYR A 251 -14.15 19.42 4.29
CA TYR A 251 -14.92 18.74 5.33
C TYR A 251 -14.24 17.44 5.69
N HIS A 252 -14.09 17.16 6.98
CA HIS A 252 -13.63 15.86 7.48
C HIS A 252 -14.69 15.21 8.38
N PRO A 253 -15.64 14.44 7.81
CA PRO A 253 -16.79 13.93 8.56
C PRO A 253 -16.43 13.10 9.81
N ARG A 254 -15.37 12.28 9.73
CA ARG A 254 -14.94 11.45 10.88
C ARG A 254 -14.36 12.25 12.06
N LEU A 255 -13.52 13.24 11.79
CA LEU A 255 -12.93 14.09 12.82
C LEU A 255 -13.84 15.26 13.22
N GLY A 256 -14.92 15.50 12.46
CA GLY A 256 -15.93 16.49 12.79
C GLY A 256 -15.48 17.94 12.62
N PHE A 257 -14.54 18.21 11.69
CA PHE A 257 -14.11 19.58 11.41
C PHE A 257 -14.30 19.97 9.94
N GLN A 258 -14.33 21.28 9.72
CA GLN A 258 -14.28 21.88 8.40
C GLN A 258 -13.24 23.00 8.38
N LEU A 259 -12.69 23.28 7.21
CA LEU A 259 -11.72 24.35 6.99
C LEU A 259 -12.05 25.11 5.71
N ASN A 260 -12.31 26.40 5.86
CA ASN A 260 -12.47 27.31 4.73
C ASN A 260 -11.11 27.80 4.25
N PHE A 261 -10.91 27.88 2.94
CA PHE A 261 -9.67 28.37 2.34
C PHE A 261 -9.93 29.36 1.19
N PRO A 262 -8.97 30.26 0.89
CA PRO A 262 -9.21 31.32 -0.08
C PRO A 262 -9.39 30.79 -1.51
N ARG A 263 -10.14 31.54 -2.32
CA ARG A 263 -10.37 31.21 -3.73
C ARG A 263 -9.06 31.04 -4.49
N GLY A 264 -8.99 29.99 -5.31
CA GLY A 264 -7.84 29.69 -6.17
C GLY A 264 -6.74 28.85 -5.51
N TRP A 265 -6.80 28.67 -4.18
CA TRP A 265 -5.92 27.72 -3.51
C TRP A 265 -6.23 26.30 -3.97
N LYS A 266 -5.18 25.50 -4.12
CA LYS A 266 -5.29 24.09 -4.49
C LYS A 266 -5.18 23.23 -3.25
N SER A 267 -6.07 22.26 -3.11
CA SER A 267 -6.07 21.30 -2.01
C SER A 267 -5.66 19.92 -2.49
N THR A 268 -4.82 19.24 -1.71
CA THR A 268 -4.63 17.79 -1.78
C THR A 268 -4.80 17.22 -0.39
N HIS A 269 -5.50 16.10 -0.26
CA HIS A 269 -5.72 15.45 1.03
C HIS A 269 -5.42 13.95 0.98
N GLN A 270 -5.08 13.43 2.16
CA GLN A 270 -4.76 12.06 2.53
C GLN A 270 -5.49 11.77 3.86
N PRO A 271 -5.66 10.50 4.28
CA PRO A 271 -6.40 10.17 5.51
C PRO A 271 -6.02 10.98 6.75
N SER A 272 -4.74 11.35 6.87
CA SER A 272 -4.17 12.05 8.03
C SER A 272 -3.56 13.41 7.68
N ARG A 273 -3.70 13.91 6.44
CA ARG A 273 -3.04 15.15 6.02
C ARG A 273 -3.84 15.90 4.96
N LEU A 274 -4.03 17.20 5.18
CA LEU A 274 -4.50 18.16 4.18
C LEU A 274 -3.39 19.16 3.87
N THR A 275 -3.10 19.34 2.59
CA THR A 275 -2.20 20.39 2.10
C THR A 275 -2.99 21.36 1.25
N LEU A 276 -2.90 22.65 1.56
CA LEU A 276 -3.44 23.73 0.75
C LEU A 276 -2.29 24.59 0.25
N ILE A 277 -2.26 24.87 -1.05
CA ILE A 277 -1.20 25.66 -1.69
C ILE A 277 -1.83 26.89 -2.35
N SER A 278 -1.28 28.07 -2.06
CA SER A 278 -1.74 29.31 -2.68
C SER A 278 -1.53 29.32 -4.20
N SER A 279 -2.35 30.08 -4.92
CA SER A 279 -2.29 30.16 -6.40
C SER A 279 -0.92 30.58 -6.92
N ASP A 280 -0.23 31.45 -6.18
CA ASP A 280 1.11 31.95 -6.48
C ASP A 280 2.24 31.07 -5.91
N LYS A 281 1.90 29.97 -5.22
CA LYS A 281 2.81 29.01 -4.59
C LYS A 281 3.74 29.62 -3.53
N ARG A 282 3.41 30.79 -2.98
CA ARG A 282 4.19 31.45 -1.92
C ARG A 282 3.74 31.12 -0.50
N ALA A 283 2.58 30.48 -0.35
CA ALA A 283 2.06 30.02 0.94
C ALA A 283 1.57 28.58 0.85
N VAL A 284 1.80 27.82 1.92
CA VAL A 284 1.30 26.46 2.12
C VAL A 284 0.69 26.38 3.50
N LEU A 285 -0.51 25.83 3.60
CA LEU A 285 -1.09 25.39 4.87
C LEU A 285 -1.06 23.87 4.91
N LEU A 286 -0.52 23.33 6.00
CA LEU A 286 -0.49 21.90 6.26
C LEU A 286 -1.32 21.63 7.51
N VAL A 287 -2.28 20.72 7.40
CA VAL A 287 -3.06 20.20 8.53
C VAL A 287 -2.76 18.72 8.62
N GLU A 288 -2.24 18.26 9.76
CA GLU A 288 -1.85 16.87 9.99
C GLU A 288 -2.55 16.33 11.22
N GLY A 289 -3.04 15.10 11.13
CA GLY A 289 -3.57 14.33 12.25
C GLY A 289 -2.62 13.21 12.60
N GLU A 290 -2.11 13.20 13.82
CA GLU A 290 -1.25 12.13 14.34
C GLU A 290 -1.79 11.62 15.68
N PRO A 291 -1.83 10.30 15.91
CA PRO A 291 -2.12 9.77 17.23
C PRO A 291 -0.94 10.05 18.16
N SER A 292 -1.22 10.60 19.35
CA SER A 292 -0.22 10.86 20.37
C SER A 292 -0.80 10.63 21.77
N ASN A 293 0.02 10.06 22.65
CA ASN A 293 -0.25 10.00 24.08
C ASN A 293 0.53 11.07 24.86
N GLU A 294 1.33 11.88 24.16
CA GLU A 294 2.09 12.98 24.77
C GLU A 294 1.15 14.14 25.11
N PRO A 295 1.36 14.85 26.23
CA PRO A 295 0.67 16.10 26.50
C PRO A 295 0.83 17.09 25.33
N LEU A 296 -0.21 17.87 25.03
CA LEU A 296 -0.25 18.74 23.85
C LEU A 296 0.90 19.76 23.80
N GLY A 297 1.29 20.32 24.96
CA GLY A 297 2.41 21.26 25.05
C GLY A 297 3.74 20.63 24.66
N ASP A 298 4.06 19.46 25.25
CA ASP A 298 5.27 18.69 24.95
C ASP A 298 5.34 18.29 23.47
N TYR A 299 4.20 17.85 22.93
CA TYR A 299 4.09 17.50 21.51
C TYR A 299 4.32 18.71 20.60
N ALA A 300 3.76 19.88 20.94
CA ALA A 300 3.98 21.11 20.17
C ALA A 300 5.45 21.54 20.18
N GLU A 301 6.13 21.50 21.33
CA GLU A 301 7.56 21.79 21.44
C GLU A 301 8.42 20.84 20.61
N LYS A 302 8.13 19.54 20.69
CA LYS A 302 8.79 18.51 19.90
C LYS A 302 8.63 18.76 18.40
N LYS A 303 7.45 19.17 17.93
CA LYS A 303 7.20 19.47 16.52
C LYS A 303 7.91 20.74 16.06
N ALA A 304 7.90 21.81 16.86
CA ALA A 304 8.62 23.03 16.52
C ALA A 304 10.14 22.81 16.48
N ALA A 305 10.68 21.95 17.33
CA ALA A 305 12.11 21.60 17.31
C ALA A 305 12.55 20.87 16.02
N GLN A 306 11.62 20.30 15.24
CA GLN A 306 11.93 19.66 13.94
C GLN A 306 12.18 20.68 12.82
N TRP A 307 11.84 21.95 13.02
CA TRP A 307 12.06 22.99 12.04
C TRP A 307 13.52 23.48 12.13
N GLU A 308 14.40 22.92 11.29
CA GLU A 308 15.85 23.20 11.29
C GLU A 308 16.22 24.67 11.03
N ARG A 309 15.28 25.50 10.55
CA ARG A 309 15.50 26.91 10.20
C ARG A 309 14.35 27.78 10.69
N GLY A 310 14.36 28.11 11.99
CA GLY A 310 13.41 29.04 12.59
C GLY A 310 13.73 29.33 14.06
N GLU A 311 13.32 30.50 14.55
CA GLU A 311 13.28 30.83 15.97
C GLU A 311 11.82 31.03 16.36
N ILE A 312 11.39 30.43 17.47
CA ILE A 312 10.03 30.63 18.00
C ILE A 312 9.97 32.02 18.61
N LEU A 313 9.21 32.91 17.99
CA LEU A 313 9.04 34.30 18.44
C LEU A 313 8.02 34.42 19.57
N SER A 314 6.98 33.59 19.53
CA SER A 314 5.91 33.62 20.53
C SER A 314 5.29 32.25 20.76
N ARG A 315 4.71 32.08 21.95
CA ARG A 315 3.94 30.90 22.35
C ARG A 315 2.62 31.36 22.97
N GLY A 316 1.54 30.69 22.61
CA GLY A 316 0.21 30.92 23.16
C GLY A 316 -0.51 29.60 23.40
N GLN A 317 -1.41 29.61 24.36
CA GLN A 317 -2.37 28.54 24.58
C GLN A 317 -3.77 29.15 24.54
N GLU A 318 -4.65 28.52 23.79
CA GLU A 318 -6.04 28.92 23.68
C GLU A 318 -6.96 27.70 23.67
N THR A 319 -8.27 27.93 23.64
CA THR A 319 -9.25 26.86 23.50
C THR A 319 -10.11 27.14 22.29
N ILE A 320 -10.08 26.24 21.31
CA ILE A 320 -10.84 26.33 20.06
C ILE A 320 -11.90 25.24 20.08
N ASN A 321 -13.19 25.61 20.06
CA ASN A 321 -14.31 24.67 20.08
C ASN A 321 -14.22 23.61 21.20
N HIS A 322 -13.84 24.03 22.41
CA HIS A 322 -13.59 23.18 23.60
C HIS A 322 -12.35 22.29 23.53
N PHE A 323 -11.56 22.35 22.47
CA PHE A 323 -10.27 21.68 22.38
C PHE A 323 -9.14 22.63 22.80
N GLN A 324 -8.21 22.12 23.59
CA GLN A 324 -6.97 22.84 23.89
C GLN A 324 -6.18 23.03 22.60
N ALA A 325 -5.66 24.23 22.39
CA ALA A 325 -4.83 24.57 21.24
C ALA A 325 -3.57 25.27 21.71
N PHE A 326 -2.44 24.92 21.08
CA PHE A 326 -1.16 25.60 21.27
C PHE A 326 -0.79 26.29 19.97
N GLN A 327 -0.40 27.56 20.08
CA GLN A 327 0.08 28.37 18.97
C GLN A 327 1.55 28.70 19.18
N GLN A 328 2.34 28.54 18.13
CA GLN A 328 3.74 28.95 18.06
C GLN A 328 3.96 29.68 16.74
N THR A 329 4.69 30.80 16.78
CA THR A 329 4.98 31.64 15.60
C THR A 329 6.47 31.81 15.39
#